data_AF-A0A1M2VE51-F1
#
_entry.id   AF-A0A1M2VE51-F1
#
_cell.length_a   1.000
_cell.length_b   1.000
_cell.length_c   1.000
_cell.angle_alpha   90.00
_cell.angle_beta   90.00
_cell.angle_gamma   90.00
#
_symmetry.space_group_name_H-M   'P 1'
#
loop_
_entity.id
_entity.type
_entity.pdbx_description
1 polymer ?
#
loop_
_entity_poly.entity_id
_entity_poly.type
_entity_poly.pdbx_seq_one_letter_code
_entity_poly.pdbx_strand_id
1 'polypeptide(L)'
;MFTVNPITFIPVTAQTLVVAPKKSCGCSCSGNRRDRCRTELRAAMGGNLKQRSGDPDARMRYTVDGYAVIVKKHCLKLVGWLSDIPFTHFSDILGGIEPIKRLHTAWRKHELYFERATPEDIANAERDPLSVHPNPR
;
A
#
# COMPACT_ATOMS: atom_id res chain seq x y z
N MET A 1 -32.77 3.49 38.79
CA MET A 1 -32.05 2.23 38.52
C MET A 1 -31.85 2.15 37.01
N PHE A 2 -30.60 2.15 36.56
CA PHE A 2 -30.22 2.37 35.16
C PHE A 2 -30.52 1.16 34.27
N THR A 3 -30.95 1.45 33.05
CA THR A 3 -31.27 0.51 31.97
C THR A 3 -30.00 -0.09 31.36
N VAL A 4 -29.96 -1.41 31.20
CA VAL A 4 -28.89 -2.12 30.47
C VAL A 4 -29.46 -2.70 29.19
N ASN A 5 -29.10 -2.09 28.06
CA ASN A 5 -29.33 -2.64 26.72
C ASN A 5 -28.20 -3.62 26.38
N PRO A 6 -28.49 -4.84 25.91
CA PRO A 6 -27.46 -5.76 25.46
C PRO A 6 -26.99 -5.35 24.05
N ILE A 7 -25.73 -4.90 23.96
CA ILE A 7 -25.04 -4.65 22.70
C ILE A 7 -24.80 -6.01 22.02
N THR A 8 -25.47 -6.24 20.90
CA THR A 8 -25.28 -7.41 20.06
C THR A 8 -23.93 -7.32 19.34
N PHE A 9 -23.05 -8.27 19.65
CA PHE A 9 -21.72 -8.41 19.06
C PHE A 9 -21.87 -9.08 17.68
N ILE A 10 -21.72 -8.32 16.60
CA ILE A 10 -21.71 -8.86 15.24
C ILE A 10 -20.27 -9.27 14.91
N PRO A 11 -19.97 -10.55 14.65
CA PRO A 11 -18.65 -10.95 14.19
C PRO A 11 -18.44 -10.46 12.74
N VAL A 12 -17.47 -9.57 12.53
CA VAL A 12 -17.10 -9.12 11.18
C VAL A 12 -16.31 -10.25 10.50
N THR A 13 -16.91 -10.84 9.47
CA THR A 13 -16.34 -11.94 8.71
C THR A 13 -15.10 -11.46 7.93
N ALA A 14 -13.93 -12.00 8.26
CA ALA A 14 -12.70 -11.80 7.50
C ALA A 14 -12.82 -12.45 6.13
N GLN A 15 -13.13 -11.65 5.10
CA GLN A 15 -13.02 -12.09 3.70
C GLN A 15 -11.62 -11.76 3.17
N THR A 16 -10.70 -12.72 3.32
CA THR A 16 -9.40 -12.70 2.67
C THR A 16 -9.58 -13.03 1.19
N LEU A 17 -9.85 -12.02 0.38
CA LEU A 17 -9.69 -12.10 -1.08
C LEU A 17 -8.18 -12.11 -1.41
N VAL A 18 -7.60 -13.31 -1.47
CA VAL A 18 -6.31 -13.58 -2.10
C VAL A 18 -6.45 -13.37 -3.61
N VAL A 19 -6.31 -12.12 -4.06
CA VAL A 19 -6.28 -11.81 -5.49
C VAL A 19 -4.85 -12.00 -6.01
N ALA A 20 -4.68 -13.06 -6.79
CA ALA A 20 -3.48 -13.32 -7.56
C ALA A 20 -3.15 -12.13 -8.49
N PRO A 21 -1.87 -11.71 -8.58
CA PRO A 21 -1.49 -10.60 -9.45
C PRO A 21 -1.80 -10.93 -10.91
N LYS A 22 -2.65 -10.11 -11.54
CA LYS A 22 -2.96 -10.21 -12.97
C LYS A 22 -1.68 -10.04 -13.79
N LYS A 23 -1.41 -11.02 -14.66
CA LYS A 23 -0.46 -10.93 -15.77
C LYS A 23 -0.79 -9.72 -16.65
N SER A 24 0.03 -8.67 -16.61
CA SER A 24 -0.01 -7.62 -17.64
C SER A 24 1.14 -7.88 -18.61
N CYS A 25 0.79 -8.43 -19.78
CA CYS A 25 1.66 -8.46 -20.94
C CYS A 25 1.69 -7.07 -21.60
N GLY A 26 2.82 -6.78 -22.25
CA GLY A 26 2.87 -5.89 -23.40
C GLY A 26 3.53 -4.54 -23.17
N CYS A 27 4.87 -4.52 -23.09
CA CYS A 27 5.69 -3.56 -23.83
C CYS A 27 7.15 -4.01 -23.77
N SER A 28 7.74 -4.19 -24.95
CA SER A 28 9.13 -4.57 -25.17
C SER A 28 10.07 -3.54 -24.56
N CYS A 29 10.82 -3.91 -23.53
CA CYS A 29 11.93 -3.10 -23.03
C CYS A 29 13.11 -4.01 -22.72
N SER A 30 14.21 -3.81 -23.44
CA SER A 30 15.57 -4.19 -23.04
C SER A 30 16.04 -3.41 -21.79
N GLY A 31 15.13 -3.20 -20.82
CA GLY A 31 15.43 -2.55 -19.55
C GLY A 31 16.23 -3.53 -18.68
N ASN A 32 17.27 -3.02 -18.04
CA ASN A 32 18.10 -3.81 -17.12
C ASN A 32 17.20 -4.50 -16.09
N ARG A 33 17.59 -5.65 -15.52
CA ARG A 33 16.76 -6.46 -14.60
C ARG A 33 16.07 -5.62 -13.51
N ARG A 34 16.70 -4.51 -13.12
CA ARG A 34 16.18 -3.49 -12.21
C ARG A 34 14.90 -2.81 -12.70
N ASP A 35 14.87 -2.34 -13.95
CA ASP A 35 13.72 -1.65 -14.53
C ASP A 35 12.52 -2.56 -14.66
N ARG A 36 12.77 -3.84 -14.97
CA ARG A 36 11.72 -4.86 -15.00
C ARG A 36 11.11 -5.06 -13.62
N CYS A 37 11.92 -5.33 -12.59
CA CYS A 37 11.42 -5.47 -11.22
C CYS A 37 10.67 -4.22 -10.73
N ARG A 38 11.17 -3.02 -11.09
CA ARG A 38 10.53 -1.74 -10.76
C ARG A 38 9.15 -1.63 -11.40
N THR A 39 9.04 -1.97 -12.68
CA THR A 39 7.80 -1.88 -13.47
C THR A 39 6.77 -2.87 -12.96
N GLU A 40 7.20 -4.12 -12.71
CA GLU A 40 6.36 -5.18 -12.15
C GLU A 40 5.83 -4.80 -10.76
N LEU A 41 6.70 -4.31 -9.86
CA LEU A 41 6.28 -3.86 -8.52
C LEU A 41 5.30 -2.69 -8.59
N ARG A 42 5.59 -1.68 -9.43
CA ARG A 42 4.70 -0.52 -9.62
C ARG A 42 3.33 -0.95 -10.14
N ALA A 43 3.31 -1.84 -11.14
CA ALA A 43 2.06 -2.36 -11.70
C ALA A 43 1.28 -3.16 -10.67
N ALA A 44 1.95 -3.99 -9.87
CA ALA A 44 1.32 -4.79 -8.83
C ALA A 44 0.70 -3.93 -7.72
N MET A 45 1.45 -2.97 -7.16
CA MET A 45 0.95 -2.08 -6.12
C MET A 45 -0.14 -1.15 -6.65
N GLY A 46 0.09 -0.50 -7.80
CA GLY A 46 -0.89 0.38 -8.41
C GLY A 46 -2.19 -0.34 -8.79
N GLY A 47 -2.08 -1.57 -9.33
CA GLY A 47 -3.23 -2.40 -9.63
C GLY A 47 -4.01 -2.80 -8.38
N ASN A 48 -3.32 -3.19 -7.31
CA ASN A 48 -3.96 -3.57 -6.04
C ASN A 48 -4.66 -2.36 -5.37
N LEU A 49 -4.03 -1.18 -5.42
CA LEU A 49 -4.62 0.07 -4.93
C LEU A 49 -5.92 0.40 -5.66
N LYS A 50 -5.91 0.39 -7.00
CA LYS A 50 -7.10 0.63 -7.82
C LYS A 50 -8.20 -0.38 -7.53
N GLN A 51 -7.83 -1.65 -7.43
CA GLN A 51 -8.77 -2.72 -7.15
C GLN A 51 -9.43 -2.58 -5.77
N ARG A 52 -8.63 -2.31 -4.72
CA ARG A 52 -9.15 -2.18 -3.35
C ARG A 52 -9.90 -0.87 -3.12
N SER A 53 -9.50 0.20 -3.80
CA SER A 53 -10.18 1.48 -3.73
C SER A 53 -11.47 1.51 -4.56
N GLY A 54 -11.57 0.71 -5.62
CA GLY A 54 -12.62 0.85 -6.63
C GLY A 54 -12.45 2.06 -7.56
N ASP A 55 -11.40 2.87 -7.39
CA ASP A 55 -11.11 4.04 -8.23
C ASP A 55 -10.07 3.66 -9.31
N PRO A 56 -10.45 3.61 -10.61
CA PRO A 56 -9.53 3.25 -11.69
C PRO A 56 -8.42 4.29 -11.90
N ASP A 57 -8.60 5.52 -11.42
CA ASP A 57 -7.64 6.62 -11.49
C ASP A 57 -6.79 6.75 -10.22
N ALA A 58 -6.97 5.86 -9.24
CA ALA A 58 -6.11 5.81 -8.07
C ALA A 58 -4.64 5.61 -8.47
N ARG A 59 -3.77 6.50 -7.99
CA ARG A 59 -2.33 6.49 -8.26
C ARG A 59 -1.58 6.58 -6.94
N MET A 60 -0.54 5.74 -6.81
CA MET A 60 0.35 5.78 -5.66
C MET A 60 1.12 7.10 -5.61
N ARG A 61 1.21 7.69 -4.42
CA ARG A 61 1.92 8.93 -4.11
C ARG A 61 2.91 8.60 -2.99
N TYR A 62 4.14 9.04 -3.16
CA TYR A 62 5.28 8.69 -2.29
C TYR A 62 5.78 9.89 -1.46
N THR A 63 5.18 11.07 -1.63
CA THR A 63 5.39 12.20 -0.73
C THR A 63 4.54 12.02 0.51
N VAL A 64 4.98 12.59 1.64
CA VAL A 64 4.26 12.50 2.93
C VAL A 64 2.81 12.97 2.78
N ASP A 65 2.60 14.18 2.26
CA ASP A 65 1.25 14.73 2.04
C ASP A 65 0.45 13.93 1.01
N GLY A 66 1.13 13.47 -0.05
CA GLY A 66 0.50 12.71 -1.11
C GLY A 66 0.00 11.35 -0.62
N TYR A 67 0.76 10.71 0.26
CA TYR A 67 0.39 9.45 0.87
C TYR A 67 -0.78 9.62 1.85
N ALA A 68 -0.77 10.67 2.67
CA ALA A 68 -1.90 10.99 3.54
C ALA A 68 -3.20 11.20 2.75
N VAL A 69 -3.14 11.82 1.56
CA VAL A 69 -4.31 11.91 0.66
C VAL A 69 -4.81 10.54 0.22
N ILE A 70 -3.93 9.56 -0.01
CA ILE A 70 -4.33 8.19 -0.36
C ILE A 70 -5.05 7.53 0.81
N VAL A 71 -4.50 7.64 2.02
CA VAL A 71 -5.12 7.09 3.23
C VAL A 71 -6.52 7.67 3.43
N LYS A 72 -6.67 8.99 3.28
CA LYS A 72 -7.96 9.69 3.42
C LYS A 72 -8.96 9.37 2.32
N LYS A 73 -8.54 9.47 1.06
CA LYS A 73 -9.43 9.34 -0.10
C LYS A 73 -9.85 7.89 -0.33
N HIS A 74 -8.91 6.96 -0.17
CA HIS A 74 -9.10 5.57 -0.54
C HIS A 74 -9.28 4.63 0.66
N CYS A 75 -9.15 5.15 1.90
CA CYS A 75 -9.25 4.38 3.14
C CYS A 75 -8.32 3.16 3.15
N LEU A 76 -7.11 3.32 2.60
CA LEU A 76 -6.10 2.27 2.48
C LEU A 76 -4.77 2.74 3.03
N LYS A 77 -4.17 1.91 3.89
CA LYS A 77 -2.81 2.09 4.42
C LYS A 77 -1.91 0.97 3.92
N LEU A 78 -0.62 1.21 3.94
CA LEU A 78 0.41 0.30 3.46
C LEU A 78 1.17 -0.20 4.68
N VAL A 79 1.15 -1.52 4.87
CA VAL A 79 1.69 -2.18 6.05
C VAL A 79 2.87 -3.06 5.63
N GLY A 80 3.90 -3.09 6.48
CA GLY A 80 5.09 -3.92 6.28
C GLY A 80 6.10 -3.35 5.28
N TRP A 81 6.17 -2.02 5.17
CA TRP A 81 7.28 -1.40 4.46
C TRP A 81 8.60 -1.66 5.19
N LEU A 82 9.63 -2.03 4.44
CA LEU A 82 10.96 -2.32 4.96
C LEU A 82 11.60 -1.03 5.49
N SER A 83 11.90 -0.96 6.79
CA SER A 83 12.43 0.25 7.46
C SER A 83 13.80 0.68 6.91
N ASP A 84 14.59 -0.27 6.42
CA ASP A 84 15.88 -0.02 5.79
C ASP A 84 15.76 0.67 4.42
N ILE A 85 14.60 0.62 3.79
CA ILE A 85 14.36 1.20 2.45
C ILE A 85 13.54 2.47 2.60
N PRO A 86 14.02 3.63 2.10
CA PRO A 86 13.25 4.86 2.19
C PRO A 86 11.94 4.74 1.42
N PHE A 87 10.85 5.28 1.98
CA PHE A 87 9.56 5.35 1.31
C PHE A 87 9.60 6.47 0.27
N THR A 88 10.14 6.17 -0.90
CA THR A 88 10.23 7.09 -2.03
C THR A 88 9.75 6.41 -3.30
N HIS A 89 9.62 7.20 -4.37
CA HIS A 89 9.31 6.66 -5.67
C HIS A 89 10.40 5.64 -6.08
N PHE A 90 10.02 4.50 -6.66
CA PHE A 90 10.98 3.40 -6.91
C PHE A 90 12.19 3.75 -7.81
N SER A 91 12.08 4.82 -8.61
CA SER A 91 13.20 5.37 -9.38
C SER A 91 14.31 5.95 -8.50
N ASP A 92 13.92 6.49 -7.35
CA ASP A 92 14.77 7.29 -6.46
C ASP A 92 15.40 6.44 -5.35
N ILE A 93 15.01 5.16 -5.26
CA ILE A 93 15.60 4.21 -4.32
C ILE A 93 17.05 3.95 -4.74
N LEU A 94 18.01 4.31 -3.88
CA LEU A 94 19.43 4.05 -4.08
C LEU A 94 19.79 2.59 -3.74
N GLY A 95 20.98 2.12 -4.11
CA GLY A 95 21.45 0.76 -3.77
C GLY A 95 21.22 -0.32 -4.84
N GLY A 96 21.00 0.07 -6.09
CA GLY A 96 20.91 -0.87 -7.20
C GLY A 96 19.59 -1.63 -7.28
N ILE A 97 19.64 -2.89 -7.71
CA ILE A 97 18.46 -3.74 -7.88
C ILE A 97 17.97 -4.37 -6.56
N GLU A 98 18.85 -4.50 -5.57
CA GLU A 98 18.60 -5.31 -4.38
C GLU A 98 17.45 -4.78 -3.51
N PRO A 99 17.35 -3.47 -3.21
CA PRO A 99 16.22 -2.94 -2.44
C PRO A 99 14.87 -3.16 -3.15
N ILE A 100 14.84 -3.00 -4.47
CA ILE A 100 13.63 -3.22 -5.29
C ILE A 100 13.22 -4.69 -5.26
N LYS A 101 14.19 -5.62 -5.34
CA LYS A 101 13.93 -7.06 -5.19
C LYS A 101 13.40 -7.44 -3.81
N ARG A 102 13.92 -6.83 -2.75
CA ARG A 102 13.44 -7.05 -1.38
C ARG A 102 12.01 -6.58 -1.22
N LEU A 103 11.68 -5.36 -1.68
CA LEU A 103 10.29 -4.88 -1.71
C LEU A 103 9.38 -5.79 -2.54
N HIS A 104 9.83 -6.22 -3.71
CA HIS A 104 9.07 -7.12 -4.56
C HIS A 104 8.84 -8.50 -3.92
N THR A 105 9.84 -9.02 -3.22
CA THR A 105 9.73 -10.27 -2.45
C THR A 105 8.77 -10.12 -1.29
N ALA A 106 8.88 -9.05 -0.50
CA ALA A 106 7.96 -8.75 0.60
C ALA A 106 6.52 -8.61 0.11
N TRP A 107 6.31 -7.94 -1.03
CA TRP A 107 4.99 -7.85 -1.67
C TRP A 107 4.44 -9.22 -2.06
N ARG A 108 5.25 -10.05 -2.73
CA ARG A 108 4.84 -11.41 -3.13
C ARG A 108 4.56 -12.34 -1.97
N LYS A 109 5.24 -12.14 -0.83
CA LYS A 109 5.03 -12.89 0.40
C LYS A 109 3.87 -12.37 1.24
N HIS A 110 3.20 -11.30 0.80
CA HIS A 110 2.19 -10.58 1.59
C HIS A 110 2.74 -10.04 2.93
N GLU A 111 4.05 -9.80 3.02
CA GLU A 111 4.68 -9.07 4.12
C GLU A 111 4.51 -7.57 3.91
N LEU A 112 4.47 -7.11 2.65
CA LEU A 112 4.11 -5.75 2.25
C LEU A 112 2.75 -5.78 1.54
N TYR A 113 1.74 -5.10 2.07
CA TYR A 113 0.39 -5.12 1.51
C TYR A 113 -0.42 -3.87 1.85
N PHE A 114 -1.51 -3.65 1.10
CA PHE A 114 -2.50 -2.64 1.46
C PHE A 114 -3.51 -3.22 2.46
N GLU A 115 -3.70 -2.54 3.57
CA GLU A 115 -4.73 -2.80 4.58
C GLU A 115 -5.78 -1.69 4.54
N ARG A 116 -7.01 -1.96 5.02
CA ARG A 116 -8.00 -0.90 5.22
C ARG A 116 -7.53 0.02 6.34
N ALA A 117 -7.55 1.32 6.08
CA ALA A 117 -7.29 2.33 7.09
C ALA A 117 -8.46 2.38 8.09
N THR A 118 -8.14 2.47 9.38
CA THR A 118 -9.14 2.71 10.43
C THR A 118 -9.59 4.17 10.42
N PRO A 119 -10.73 4.51 11.03
CA PRO A 119 -11.14 5.90 11.20
C PRO A 119 -10.09 6.75 11.92
N GLU A 120 -9.36 6.15 12.86
CA GLU A 120 -8.24 6.79 13.55
C GLU A 120 -7.08 7.08 12.60
N ASP A 121 -6.71 6.13 11.73
CA ASP A 121 -5.68 6.35 10.71
C ASP A 121 -6.06 7.52 9.78
N ILE A 122 -7.34 7.64 9.42
CA ILE A 122 -7.83 8.74 8.57
C ILE A 122 -7.75 10.08 9.30
N ALA A 123 -8.21 10.14 10.56
CA ALA A 123 -8.09 11.34 11.39
C ALA A 123 -6.63 11.75 11.63
N ASN A 124 -5.76 10.77 11.83
CA ASN A 124 -4.31 10.96 11.94
C ASN A 124 -3.72 11.52 10.63
N ALA A 125 -4.11 11.00 9.47
CA ALA A 125 -3.70 11.54 8.17
C ALA A 125 -4.20 12.98 7.90
N GLU A 126 -5.26 13.42 8.57
CA GLU A 126 -5.74 14.80 8.52
C GLU A 126 -4.94 15.72 9.44
N ARG A 127 -4.69 15.26 10.67
CA ARG A 127 -4.00 16.04 11.70
C ARG A 127 -2.50 16.12 11.47
N ASP A 128 -1.87 14.98 11.20
CA ASP A 128 -0.43 14.82 11.04
C ASP A 128 -0.12 13.77 9.96
N PRO A 129 0.16 14.21 8.71
CA PRO A 129 0.52 13.33 7.61
C PRO A 129 1.72 12.39 7.89
N LEU A 130 2.64 12.76 8.77
CA LEU A 130 3.80 11.92 9.12
C LEU A 130 3.39 10.72 9.98
N SER A 131 2.33 10.84 10.79
CA SER A 131 1.87 9.78 11.69
C SER A 131 1.39 8.51 10.96
N VAL A 132 0.89 8.67 9.72
CA VAL A 132 0.47 7.56 8.86
C VAL A 132 1.55 7.10 7.89
N HIS A 133 2.74 7.71 7.93
CA HIS A 133 3.80 7.43 6.99
C HIS A 133 4.34 6.00 7.20
N PRO A 134 4.56 5.19 6.14
CA PRO A 134 5.01 3.80 6.31
C PRO A 134 6.44 3.65 6.86
N ASN A 135 7.26 4.69 6.74
CA ASN A 135 8.63 4.73 7.25
C ASN A 135 8.99 6.15 7.70
N PRO A 136 8.46 6.65 8.83
CA PRO A 136 8.79 7.99 9.32
C PRO A 136 10.29 8.01 9.69
N ARG A 137 11.03 8.95 9.12
CA ARG A 137 12.45 9.19 9.44
C ARG A 137 12.62 10.58 10.03
#